data_AF-A0A369NZY5-F1
#
_entry.id   AF-A0A369NZY5-F1
#
_cell.length_a   1.000
_cell.length_b   1.000
_cell.length_c   1.000
_cell.angle_alpha   90.00
_cell.angle_beta   90.00
_cell.angle_gamma   90.00
#
_symmetry.space_group_name_H-M   'P 1'
#
loop_
_entity.id
_entity.type
_entity.pdbx_description
1 polymer ?
#
loop_
_entity_poly.entity_id
_entity_poly.type
_entity_poly.pdbx_seq_one_letter_code
_entity_poly.pdbx_strand_id
1 'polypeptide(L)'
;MKKIIASLAVFLVAAVVVVGAVGMTRPDVLAVRPVTAEAPCPVVGCASGACHGFDDVPEPDGVTEMTCPEAGCVSVECHAWEALTGRYHQASDASLNLWILMPVALVVALVALVKKGGRP
;
A
#
# COMPACT_ATOMS: atom_id res chain seq x y z
N MET A 1 -1.66 35.33 9.87
CA MET A 1 -1.61 34.59 11.16
C MET A 1 -3.01 34.25 11.70
N LYS A 2 -3.81 35.20 12.22
CA LYS A 2 -5.13 34.92 12.82
C LYS A 2 -6.10 34.14 11.92
N LYS A 3 -6.21 34.52 10.64
CA LYS A 3 -7.08 33.84 9.66
C LYS A 3 -6.63 32.40 9.37
N ILE A 4 -5.33 32.17 9.28
CA ILE A 4 -4.74 30.83 9.05
C ILE A 4 -4.99 29.92 10.25
N ILE A 5 -4.82 30.45 11.46
CA ILE A 5 -5.11 29.70 12.71
C ILE A 5 -6.59 29.35 12.79
N ALA A 6 -7.48 30.28 12.45
CA ALA A 6 -8.92 30.03 12.42
C ALA A 6 -9.28 28.95 11.38
N SER A 7 -8.70 29.01 10.18
CA SER A 7 -8.90 27.98 9.15
C SER A 7 -8.42 26.61 9.59
N LEU A 8 -7.22 26.51 10.17
CA LEU A 8 -6.68 25.25 10.69
C LEU A 8 -7.57 24.66 11.79
N ALA A 9 -8.07 25.50 12.71
CA ALA A 9 -8.98 25.06 13.76
C ALA A 9 -10.28 24.48 13.19
N VAL A 10 -10.86 25.12 12.18
CA VAL A 10 -12.08 24.63 11.51
C VAL A 10 -11.82 23.28 10.82
N PHE A 11 -10.70 23.14 10.09
CA PHE A 11 -10.34 21.88 9.46
C PHE A 11 -10.11 20.76 10.48
N LEU A 12 -9.47 21.08 11.61
CA LEU A 12 -9.21 20.11 12.67
C LEU A 12 -10.51 19.65 13.33
N VAL A 13 -11.43 20.57 13.61
CA VAL A 13 -12.77 20.23 14.12
C VAL A 13 -13.53 19.36 13.11
N ALA A 14 -13.52 19.71 11.83
CA ALA A 14 -14.17 18.90 10.79
C ALA A 14 -13.57 17.50 10.70
N ALA A 15 -12.24 17.37 10.76
CA ALA A 15 -11.56 16.08 10.75
C ALA A 15 -11.95 15.23 11.97
N VAL A 16 -11.98 15.81 13.17
CA VAL A 16 -12.39 15.12 14.40
C VAL A 16 -13.83 14.62 14.30
N VAL A 17 -14.75 15.46 13.79
CA VAL A 17 -16.17 15.06 13.61
C VAL A 17 -16.30 13.92 12.63
N VAL A 18 -15.63 13.99 11.47
CA VAL A 18 -15.69 12.93 10.44
C VAL A 18 -15.10 11.62 10.97
N VAL A 19 -13.90 11.66 11.55
CA VAL A 19 -13.24 10.47 12.11
C VAL A 19 -14.07 9.88 13.25
N GLY A 20 -14.62 10.72 14.13
CA GLY A 20 -15.49 10.28 15.23
C GLY A 20 -16.76 9.59 14.73
N ALA A 21 -17.45 10.17 13.74
CA ALA A 21 -18.65 9.59 13.16
C ALA A 21 -18.38 8.22 12.48
N VAL A 22 -17.24 8.10 11.77
CA VAL A 22 -16.81 6.81 11.19
C VAL A 22 -16.47 5.82 12.30
N GLY A 23 -15.75 6.23 13.34
CA GLY A 23 -15.40 5.35 14.46
C GLY A 23 -16.61 4.78 15.20
N MET A 24 -17.73 5.52 15.24
CA MET A 24 -18.98 5.05 15.85
C MET A 24 -19.76 4.06 14.97
N THR A 25 -19.64 4.15 13.65
CA THR A 25 -20.45 3.35 12.70
C THR A 25 -19.67 2.20 12.06
N ARG A 26 -18.36 2.36 11.91
CA ARG A 26 -17.40 1.42 11.30
C ARG A 26 -16.06 1.45 12.04
N PRO A 27 -16.03 0.96 13.29
CA PRO A 27 -14.80 0.97 14.12
C PRO A 27 -13.69 0.09 13.53
N ASP A 28 -14.05 -0.86 12.68
CA ASP A 28 -13.18 -1.75 11.93
C ASP A 28 -12.35 -1.01 10.87
N VAL A 29 -12.92 -0.03 10.18
CA VAL A 29 -12.25 0.71 9.09
C VAL A 29 -11.13 1.63 9.59
N LEU A 30 -11.21 2.08 10.85
CA LEU A 30 -10.18 2.92 11.47
C LEU A 30 -9.06 2.11 12.13
N ALA A 31 -9.23 0.79 12.24
CA ALA A 31 -8.24 -0.08 12.84
C ALA A 31 -7.30 -0.61 11.74
N VAL A 32 -6.01 -0.27 11.84
CA VAL A 32 -4.98 -0.98 11.07
C VAL A 32 -4.85 -2.37 11.68
N ARG A 33 -5.31 -3.38 10.96
CA ARG A 33 -5.23 -4.79 11.36
C ARG A 33 -4.36 -5.56 10.38
N PRO A 34 -3.62 -6.58 10.85
CA PRO A 34 -2.95 -7.50 9.94
C PRO A 34 -3.99 -8.18 9.05
N VAL A 35 -3.68 -8.32 7.76
CA VAL A 35 -4.48 -9.12 6.83
C VAL A 35 -4.23 -10.59 7.18
N THR A 36 -5.27 -11.31 7.58
CA THR A 36 -5.21 -12.76 7.84
C THR A 36 -5.78 -13.53 6.65
N ALA A 37 -5.61 -14.85 6.62
CA ALA A 37 -6.10 -15.70 5.53
C ALA A 37 -7.63 -15.66 5.39
N GLU A 38 -8.34 -15.30 6.46
CA GLU A 38 -9.79 -15.20 6.55
C GLU A 38 -10.31 -13.80 6.20
N ALA A 39 -9.42 -12.84 5.95
CA ALA A 39 -9.82 -11.48 5.63
C ALA A 39 -10.51 -11.45 4.25
N PRO A 40 -11.75 -10.96 4.16
CA PRO A 40 -12.44 -10.87 2.87
C PRO A 40 -11.74 -9.85 1.97
N CYS A 41 -11.61 -10.20 0.68
CA CYS A 41 -11.07 -9.27 -0.32
C CYS A 41 -11.99 -8.04 -0.44
N PRO A 42 -11.48 -6.79 -0.36
CA PRO A 42 -12.32 -5.58 -0.39
C PRO A 42 -13.16 -5.40 -1.65
N VAL A 43 -12.74 -6.04 -2.76
CA VAL A 43 -13.41 -5.91 -4.07
C VAL A 43 -14.59 -6.88 -4.20
N VAL A 44 -14.45 -8.11 -3.71
CA VAL A 44 -15.45 -9.19 -3.89
C VAL A 44 -16.15 -9.59 -2.58
N GLY A 45 -15.63 -9.16 -1.42
CA GLY A 45 -16.22 -9.43 -0.10
C GLY A 45 -16.07 -10.87 0.41
N CYS A 46 -15.23 -11.67 -0.24
CA CYS A 46 -15.05 -13.09 0.03
C CYS A 46 -13.57 -13.43 0.27
N ALA A 47 -13.31 -14.46 1.08
CA ALA A 47 -11.97 -14.91 1.46
C ALA A 47 -11.55 -16.22 0.77
N SER A 48 -12.43 -16.89 0.01
CA SER A 48 -12.13 -18.18 -0.61
C SER A 48 -11.59 -18.02 -2.04
N GLY A 49 -10.76 -18.98 -2.47
CA GLY A 49 -10.26 -19.05 -3.85
C GLY A 49 -11.36 -19.20 -4.90
N ALA A 50 -12.50 -19.80 -4.54
CA ALA A 50 -13.67 -19.92 -5.41
C ALA A 50 -14.22 -18.55 -5.85
N CYS A 51 -14.14 -17.53 -4.99
CA CYS A 51 -14.54 -16.16 -5.33
C CYS A 51 -13.56 -15.46 -6.29
N HIS A 52 -12.40 -16.06 -6.52
CA HIS A 52 -11.33 -15.57 -7.38
C HIS A 52 -11.11 -16.43 -8.63
N GLY A 53 -12.00 -17.40 -8.90
CA GLY A 53 -11.82 -18.34 -10.02
C GLY A 53 -10.56 -19.18 -9.87
N PHE A 54 -10.11 -19.44 -8.63
CA PHE A 54 -8.91 -20.25 -8.39
C PHE A 54 -9.09 -21.68 -8.91
N ASP A 55 -10.32 -22.19 -8.90
CA ASP A 55 -10.66 -23.49 -9.46
C ASP A 55 -10.54 -23.54 -11.00
N ASP A 56 -10.50 -22.37 -11.66
CA ASP A 56 -10.30 -22.24 -13.12
C ASP A 56 -8.82 -22.08 -13.49
N VAL A 57 -7.92 -22.03 -12.50
CA VAL A 57 -6.47 -21.97 -12.74
C VAL A 57 -5.99 -23.37 -13.13
N PRO A 58 -5.44 -23.55 -14.35
CA PRO A 58 -4.95 -24.87 -14.77
C PRO A 58 -3.80 -25.34 -13.88
N GLU A 59 -3.84 -26.60 -13.45
CA GLU A 59 -2.69 -27.23 -12.79
C GLU A 59 -1.43 -27.21 -13.68
N PRO A 60 -0.22 -27.13 -13.08
CA PRO A 60 1.04 -27.29 -13.80
C PRO A 60 1.08 -28.64 -14.51
N ASP A 61 1.18 -28.62 -15.84
CA ASP A 61 1.14 -29.80 -16.72
C ASP A 61 2.49 -30.10 -17.39
N GLY A 62 3.51 -29.26 -17.17
CA GLY A 62 4.83 -29.34 -17.81
C GLY A 62 4.84 -29.06 -19.32
N VAL A 63 3.71 -28.71 -19.93
CA VAL A 63 3.57 -28.50 -21.39
C VAL A 63 3.16 -27.06 -21.71
N THR A 64 2.28 -26.47 -20.90
CA THR A 64 1.76 -25.10 -21.03
C THR A 64 2.55 -24.11 -20.16
N GLU A 65 3.61 -24.58 -19.49
CA GLU A 65 4.47 -23.77 -18.62
C GLU A 65 5.45 -22.92 -19.44
N MET A 66 5.48 -21.62 -19.16
CA MET A 66 6.42 -20.69 -19.80
C MET A 66 7.69 -20.55 -18.97
N THR A 67 8.86 -20.62 -19.62
CA THR A 67 10.14 -20.35 -18.96
C THR A 67 10.21 -18.89 -18.56
N CYS A 68 10.49 -18.61 -17.28
CA CYS A 68 10.75 -17.25 -16.83
C CYS A 68 12.04 -16.74 -17.50
N PRO A 69 12.01 -15.70 -18.34
CA PRO A 69 13.18 -15.26 -19.10
C PRO A 69 14.30 -14.70 -18.22
N GLU A 70 13.96 -14.20 -17.02
CA GLU A 70 14.93 -13.64 -16.07
C GLU A 70 15.67 -14.73 -15.28
N ALA A 71 15.00 -15.85 -14.97
CA ALA A 71 15.53 -16.92 -14.11
C ALA A 71 15.83 -18.23 -14.86
N GLY A 72 15.36 -18.38 -16.09
CA GLY A 72 15.64 -19.52 -16.97
C GLY A 72 14.94 -20.84 -16.59
N CYS A 73 13.91 -20.80 -15.76
CA CYS A 73 13.25 -22.01 -15.22
C CYS A 73 11.76 -22.10 -15.56
N VAL A 74 11.31 -23.36 -15.61
CA VAL A 74 9.93 -23.82 -15.91
C VAL A 74 9.47 -24.68 -14.73
N SER A 75 8.84 -24.09 -13.70
CA SER A 75 8.14 -24.83 -12.64
C SER A 75 7.64 -23.91 -11.52
N VAL A 76 6.82 -24.49 -10.63
CA VAL A 76 6.44 -23.98 -9.30
C VAL A 76 7.62 -23.56 -8.40
N GLU A 77 8.84 -24.07 -8.65
CA GLU A 77 10.05 -23.70 -7.89
C GLU A 77 10.51 -22.27 -8.27
N CYS A 78 10.09 -21.80 -9.44
CA CYS A 78 10.42 -20.48 -9.96
C CYS A 78 9.22 -19.53 -10.10
N HIS A 79 8.00 -20.05 -10.11
CA HIS A 79 6.78 -19.26 -10.11
C HIS A 79 6.51 -18.66 -8.75
N ALA A 80 7.39 -17.74 -8.35
CA ALA A 80 7.13 -16.70 -7.38
C ALA A 80 6.58 -17.16 -6.03
N TRP A 81 6.49 -18.44 -5.67
CA TRP A 81 5.89 -18.87 -4.40
C TRP A 81 6.79 -18.49 -3.23
N GLU A 82 8.10 -18.71 -3.35
CA GLU A 82 9.09 -18.20 -2.38
C GLU A 82 9.22 -16.68 -2.44
N ALA A 83 9.06 -16.06 -3.61
CA ALA A 83 9.07 -14.61 -3.73
C ALA A 83 7.78 -13.97 -3.16
N LEU A 84 6.64 -14.63 -3.25
CA LEU A 84 5.38 -14.23 -2.63
C LEU A 84 5.48 -14.49 -1.12
N THR A 85 5.67 -15.72 -0.69
CA THR A 85 5.72 -16.05 0.76
C THR A 85 6.85 -15.32 1.50
N GLY A 86 8.01 -15.13 0.85
CA GLY A 86 9.18 -14.50 1.46
C GLY A 86 9.30 -12.98 1.26
N ARG A 87 8.76 -12.41 0.17
CA ARG A 87 8.90 -10.97 -0.14
C ARG A 87 7.59 -10.23 -0.41
N TYR A 88 6.43 -10.89 -0.48
CA TYR A 88 5.14 -10.19 -0.66
C TYR A 88 4.84 -9.21 0.48
N HIS A 89 5.34 -9.49 1.68
CA HIS A 89 5.24 -8.58 2.83
C HIS A 89 6.41 -7.59 2.97
N GLN A 90 7.39 -7.61 2.05
CA GLN A 90 8.46 -6.62 2.03
C GLN A 90 8.30 -5.68 0.84
N ALA A 91 8.15 -4.40 1.13
CA ALA A 91 8.33 -3.37 0.12
C ALA A 91 9.75 -3.48 -0.44
N SER A 92 9.90 -3.43 -1.76
CA SER A 92 11.22 -3.29 -2.37
C SER A 92 11.96 -2.11 -1.73
N ASP A 93 13.18 -2.33 -1.24
CA ASP A 93 13.99 -1.25 -0.64
C ASP A 93 14.14 -0.05 -1.59
N ALA A 94 14.14 -0.32 -2.90
CA ALA A 94 14.16 0.73 -3.92
C ALA A 94 12.86 1.54 -3.96
N SER A 95 11.69 0.89 -3.84
CA SER A 95 10.40 1.61 -3.81
C SER A 95 10.22 2.36 -2.50
N LEU A 96 10.65 1.80 -1.37
CA LEU A 96 10.63 2.48 -0.07
C LEU A 96 11.49 3.75 -0.09
N ASN A 97 12.72 3.64 -0.59
CA ASN A 97 13.63 4.78 -0.70
C ASN A 97 13.13 5.83 -1.70
N LEU A 98 12.59 5.42 -2.86
CA LEU A 98 12.08 6.37 -3.86
C LEU A 98 10.83 7.09 -3.37
N TRP A 99 9.83 6.38 -2.84
CA TRP A 99 8.54 6.98 -2.52
C TRP A 99 8.53 7.72 -1.18
N ILE A 100 9.42 7.40 -0.24
CA ILE A 100 9.49 8.09 1.06
C ILE A 100 10.62 9.12 1.10
N LEU A 101 11.84 8.76 0.70
CA LEU A 101 12.98 9.67 0.86
C LEU A 101 12.99 10.80 -0.18
N MET A 102 12.56 10.54 -1.41
CA MET A 102 12.58 11.55 -2.47
C MET A 102 11.63 12.73 -2.20
N PRO A 103 10.37 12.55 -1.76
CA PRO A 103 9.51 13.68 -1.40
C PRO A 103 10.05 14.48 -0.20
N VAL A 104 10.62 13.80 0.81
CA VAL A 104 11.24 14.47 1.97
C VAL A 104 12.44 15.33 1.53
N ALA A 105 13.32 14.77 0.70
CA ALA A 105 14.46 15.50 0.14
C ALA A 105 14.01 16.72 -0.68
N LEU A 106 12.98 16.56 -1.52
CA LEU A 106 12.40 17.65 -2.31
C LEU A 106 11.87 18.78 -1.40
N VAL A 107 11.10 18.44 -0.37
CA VAL A 107 10.56 19.42 0.59
C VAL A 107 11.69 20.16 1.31
N VAL A 108 12.71 19.44 1.79
CA VAL A 108 13.87 20.06 2.46
C VAL A 108 14.60 21.01 1.51
N ALA A 109 14.83 20.61 0.26
CA ALA A 109 15.47 21.45 -0.74
C ALA A 109 14.67 22.72 -1.04
N LEU A 110 13.35 22.60 -1.22
CA LEU A 110 12.46 23.75 -1.44
C LEU A 110 12.45 24.71 -0.24
N VAL A 111 12.41 24.20 0.99
CA VAL A 111 12.49 25.01 2.21
C VAL A 111 13.83 25.74 2.29
N ALA A 112 14.94 25.08 1.96
CA ALA A 112 16.26 25.69 1.94
C ALA A 112 16.36 26.81 0.89
N LEU A 113 15.81 26.60 -0.31
CA LEU A 113 15.78 27.59 -1.38
C LEU A 113 14.95 28.83 -0.99
N VAL A 114 13.77 28.63 -0.43
CA VAL A 114 12.92 29.73 0.05
C VAL A 114 13.61 30.50 1.19
N LYS A 115 14.23 29.80 2.15
CA LYS A 115 14.99 30.44 3.23
C LYS A 115 16.23 31.19 2.74
N LYS A 116 16.88 30.71 1.67
CA LYS A 116 18.04 31.37 1.06
C LYS A 116 17.62 32.61 0.27
N GLY A 117 16.52 32.55 -0.48
CA GLY A 117 15.99 33.68 -1.26
C GLY A 117 15.21 34.72 -0.44
N GLY A 118 14.79 34.38 0.79
CA GLY A 118 14.06 35.27 1.70
C GLY A 118 14.88 35.86 2.84
N ARG A 119 16.21 35.68 2.86
CA ARG A 119 17.11 36.45 3.74
C ARG A 119 17.40 37.80 3.05
N PRO A 120 17.18 38.95 3.72
CA PRO A 120 17.61 40.24 3.17
C PRO A 120 19.13 40.29 3.01
#